data_AF-A0A961EW83-F1
#
_entry.id   AF-A0A961EW83-F1
#
_cell.length_a   1.000
_cell.length_b   1.000
_cell.length_c   1.000
_cell.angle_alpha   90.00
_cell.angle_beta   90.00
_cell.angle_gamma   90.00
#
_symmetry.space_group_name_H-M   'P 1'
#
loop_
_entity.id
_entity.type
_entity.pdbx_description
1 polymer ?
#
loop_
_entity_poly.entity_id
_entity_poly.type
_entity_poly.pdbx_seq_one_letter_code
_entity_poly.pdbx_strand_id
1 'polypeptide(L)'
;MASKKRPSHQLDSLDSQIPGPVIGLDEAGRGCLAGPVAIGFVIFPSSILHEVPDDLKGIRDSKKLSPARREAYVRPIQSHSVCSGVLMPSSRTIDRLGINPTIEEAMIGAVHRCIRSEVIPRSVLVDGNYPLRRMRALFSDLD
;
A
#
# COMPACT_ATOMS: atom_id res chain seq x y z
N MET A 1 16.20 -13.39 24.68
CA MET A 1 16.78 -12.39 23.77
C MET A 1 17.15 -13.08 22.46
N ALA A 2 16.47 -12.74 21.37
CA ALA A 2 16.91 -13.08 20.02
C ALA A 2 16.46 -11.95 19.09
N SER A 3 17.34 -10.97 18.91
CA SER A 3 17.14 -9.90 17.94
C SER A 3 17.36 -10.48 16.55
N LYS A 4 16.28 -10.78 15.81
CA LYS A 4 16.39 -11.06 14.37
C LYS A 4 16.88 -9.78 13.69
N LYS A 5 18.19 -9.71 13.42
CA LYS A 5 18.78 -8.69 12.55
C LYS A 5 18.06 -8.76 11.19
N ARG A 6 17.37 -7.68 10.83
CA ARG A 6 16.82 -7.51 9.48
C ARG A 6 18.00 -7.32 8.51
N PRO A 7 18.01 -7.98 7.35
CA PRO A 7 19.03 -7.74 6.35
C PRO A 7 18.81 -6.33 5.78
N SER A 8 19.71 -5.40 6.10
CA SER A 8 19.63 -3.99 5.69
C SER A 8 20.17 -3.73 4.28
N HIS A 9 20.63 -4.77 3.57
CA HIS A 9 21.30 -4.64 2.27
C HIS A 9 20.59 -5.38 1.11
N GLN A 10 19.39 -5.91 1.32
CA GLN A 10 18.67 -6.72 0.31
C GLN A 10 17.46 -6.03 -0.34
N LEU A 11 17.07 -4.84 0.14
CA LEU A 11 15.96 -4.08 -0.46
C LEU A 11 16.44 -3.30 -1.69
N ASP A 12 17.63 -2.67 -1.62
CA ASP A 12 18.21 -1.88 -2.71
C ASP A 12 18.37 -2.64 -4.04
N SER A 13 18.62 -3.95 -4.00
CA SER A 13 18.80 -4.79 -5.20
C SER A 13 17.49 -5.25 -5.84
N LEU A 14 16.38 -5.26 -5.09
CA LEU A 14 15.05 -5.59 -5.60
C LEU A 14 14.37 -4.36 -6.20
N ASP A 15 14.55 -3.19 -5.57
CA ASP A 15 13.88 -1.95 -5.96
C ASP A 15 14.33 -1.43 -7.34
N SER A 16 15.56 -1.72 -7.76
CA SER A 16 16.07 -1.32 -9.09
C SER A 16 15.53 -2.16 -10.26
N GLN A 17 14.91 -3.31 -9.99
CA GLN A 17 14.36 -4.21 -11.01
C GLN A 17 12.83 -4.08 -11.16
N ILE A 18 12.16 -3.38 -10.24
CA ILE A 18 10.71 -3.20 -10.25
C ILE A 18 10.38 -1.98 -11.11
N PRO A 19 9.69 -2.15 -12.27
CA PRO A 19 9.34 -1.01 -13.10
C PRO A 19 8.36 -0.10 -12.37
N GLY A 20 8.74 1.17 -12.21
CA GLY A 20 7.88 2.22 -11.68
C GLY A 20 6.94 2.83 -12.73
N PRO A 21 5.90 3.58 -12.33
CA PRO A 21 5.53 3.91 -10.95
C PRO A 21 5.03 2.70 -10.14
N VAL A 22 5.41 2.61 -8.87
CA VAL A 22 5.06 1.49 -7.98
C VAL A 22 3.95 1.92 -7.02
N ILE A 23 2.87 1.16 -6.97
CA ILE A 23 1.81 1.35 -5.96
C ILE A 23 2.03 0.40 -4.78
N GLY A 24 2.18 0.98 -3.58
CA GLY A 24 2.15 0.26 -2.31
C GLY A 24 0.73 0.15 -1.78
N LEU A 25 0.35 -1.04 -1.32
CA LEU A 25 -0.98 -1.38 -0.79
C LEU A 25 -0.83 -2.08 0.56
N ASP A 26 -1.61 -1.67 1.54
CA ASP A 26 -1.67 -2.29 2.87
C ASP A 26 -3.11 -2.23 3.42
N GLU A 27 -3.47 -3.19 4.27
CA GLU A 27 -4.77 -3.22 4.93
C GLU A 27 -4.69 -3.05 6.45
N ALA A 28 -5.72 -2.41 7.01
CA ALA A 28 -5.98 -2.40 8.43
C ALA A 28 -7.41 -2.84 8.71
N GLY A 29 -7.59 -3.64 9.77
CA GLY A 29 -8.93 -4.05 10.24
C GLY A 29 -9.42 -5.41 9.74
N ARG A 30 -8.58 -6.19 9.04
CA ARG A 30 -8.95 -7.54 8.56
C ARG A 30 -9.44 -8.50 9.66
N GLY A 31 -8.89 -8.40 10.88
CA GLY A 31 -9.24 -9.25 12.02
C GLY A 31 -10.20 -8.62 13.03
N CYS A 32 -10.79 -7.45 12.71
CA CYS A 32 -11.68 -6.76 13.62
C CYS A 32 -13.07 -7.41 13.66
N LEU A 33 -13.69 -7.43 14.86
CA LEU A 33 -15.06 -7.93 15.05
C LEU A 33 -16.11 -6.99 14.47
N ALA A 34 -15.80 -5.70 14.37
CA ALA A 34 -16.68 -4.66 13.86
C ALA A 34 -15.87 -3.59 13.10
N GLY A 35 -16.55 -2.93 12.17
CA GLY A 35 -15.97 -1.86 11.35
C GLY A 35 -15.61 -2.31 9.92
N PRO A 36 -15.36 -1.36 9.01
CA PRO A 36 -14.88 -1.66 7.67
C PRO A 36 -13.42 -2.14 7.71
N VAL A 37 -12.99 -2.79 6.63
CA VAL A 37 -11.55 -2.93 6.34
C VAL A 37 -11.08 -1.65 5.66
N ALA A 38 -9.92 -1.12 6.04
CA ALA A 38 -9.31 0.04 5.38
C ALA A 38 -8.16 -0.42 4.50
N ILE A 39 -8.15 -0.01 3.24
CA ILE A 39 -7.07 -0.25 2.28
C ILE A 39 -6.39 1.08 2.01
N GLY A 40 -5.17 1.23 2.51
CA GLY A 40 -4.31 2.37 2.20
C GLY A 40 -3.54 2.11 0.92
N PHE A 41 -3.36 3.16 0.12
CA PHE A 41 -2.51 3.10 -1.08
C PHE A 41 -1.69 4.36 -1.25
N VAL A 42 -0.48 4.20 -1.79
CA VAL A 42 0.43 5.30 -2.10
C VAL A 42 1.33 4.97 -3.29
N ILE A 43 1.57 5.97 -4.12
CA ILE A 43 2.60 6.02 -5.16
C ILE A 43 3.42 7.26 -4.89
N PHE A 44 4.72 7.08 -4.72
CA PHE A 44 5.67 8.17 -4.63
C PHE A 44 6.36 8.41 -5.99
N PRO A 45 6.85 9.63 -6.26
CA PRO A 45 7.72 9.85 -7.41
C PRO A 45 9.02 9.07 -7.24
N SER A 46 9.62 8.61 -8.35
CA SER A 46 10.88 7.84 -8.32
C SER A 46 12.03 8.61 -7.65
N SER A 47 11.99 9.94 -7.70
CA SER A 47 12.97 10.81 -7.03
C SER A 47 13.06 10.59 -5.53
N ILE A 48 11.98 10.11 -4.88
CA ILE A 48 11.96 9.86 -3.44
C ILE A 48 12.95 8.76 -3.02
N LEU A 49 13.31 7.86 -3.94
CA LEU A 49 14.26 6.78 -3.68
C LEU A 49 15.71 7.29 -3.64
N HIS A 50 15.99 8.40 -4.31
CA HIS A 50 17.31 9.03 -4.29
C HIS A 50 17.53 9.84 -3.01
N GLU A 51 16.49 10.52 -2.54
CA GLU A 51 16.53 11.31 -1.33
C GLU A 51 15.18 11.27 -0.61
N VAL A 52 15.16 10.67 0.57
CA VAL A 52 13.95 10.61 1.41
C VAL A 52 13.81 11.92 2.20
N PRO A 53 12.71 12.68 2.02
CA PRO A 53 12.43 13.89 2.79
C PRO A 53 12.50 13.70 4.30
N ASP A 54 12.97 14.71 5.03
CA ASP A 54 13.15 14.65 6.49
C ASP A 54 11.86 14.32 7.25
N ASP A 55 10.72 14.84 6.78
CA ASP A 55 9.40 14.60 7.36
C ASP A 55 8.81 13.21 7.03
N LEU A 56 9.47 12.45 6.13
CA LEU A 56 9.20 11.04 5.89
C LEU A 56 10.24 10.11 6.53
N LYS A 57 11.35 10.65 7.04
CA LYS A 57 12.36 9.83 7.74
C LYS A 57 11.74 9.20 8.98
N GLY A 58 11.99 7.90 9.16
CA GLY A 58 11.47 7.16 10.29
C GLY A 58 10.06 6.61 10.11
N ILE A 59 9.43 6.80 8.95
CA ILE A 59 8.30 5.97 8.53
C ILE A 59 8.78 4.52 8.50
N ARG A 60 8.25 3.73 9.43
CA ARG A 60 8.52 2.30 9.59
C ARG A 60 7.24 1.64 10.10
N ASP A 61 7.20 0.31 10.02
CA ASP A 61 6.12 -0.56 10.50
C ASP A 61 5.34 0.09 11.67
N SER A 62 4.08 0.38 11.37
CA SER A 62 3.11 1.15 12.18
C SER A 62 2.98 0.62 13.60
N LYS A 63 3.37 -0.64 13.85
CA LYS A 63 3.40 -1.31 15.15
C LYS A 63 4.44 -0.76 16.14
N LYS A 64 5.36 0.10 15.70
CA LYS A 64 6.36 0.76 16.56
C LYS A 64 6.12 2.26 16.77
N LEU A 65 5.05 2.81 16.17
CA LEU A 65 4.71 4.22 16.25
C LEU A 65 3.49 4.44 17.16
N SER A 66 3.52 5.50 17.97
CA SER A 66 2.32 5.93 18.72
C SER A 66 1.22 6.36 17.74
N PRO A 67 -0.07 6.30 18.14
CA PRO A 67 -1.17 6.80 17.30
C PRO A 67 -0.95 8.23 16.79
N ALA A 68 -0.54 9.14 17.68
CA ALA A 68 -0.23 10.53 17.33
C ALA A 68 0.89 10.65 16.28
N ARG A 69 1.93 9.79 16.35
CA ARG A 69 2.99 9.77 15.32
C ARG A 69 2.48 9.24 13.99
N ARG A 70 1.60 8.24 13.99
CA ARG A 70 0.99 7.73 12.75
C ARG A 70 0.13 8.80 12.07
N GLU A 71 -0.67 9.53 12.83
CA GLU A 71 -1.46 10.65 12.32
C GLU A 71 -0.57 11.77 11.77
N ALA A 72 0.53 12.09 12.43
CA ALA A 72 1.48 13.11 11.99
C ALA A 72 2.10 12.80 10.61
N TYR A 73 2.25 11.52 10.23
CA TYR A 73 2.79 11.12 8.93
C TYR A 73 1.78 11.20 7.77
N VAL A 74 0.48 11.32 8.04
CA VAL A 74 -0.53 11.36 6.98
C VAL A 74 -0.29 12.53 6.01
N ARG A 75 -0.06 13.73 6.56
CA ARG A 75 0.17 14.94 5.74
C ARG A 75 1.47 14.85 4.92
N PRO A 76 2.63 14.50 5.50
CA PRO A 76 3.86 14.26 4.74
C PRO A 76 3.67 13.24 3.61
N ILE A 77 3.07 12.08 3.89
CA ILE A 77 2.85 11.03 2.88
C ILE A 77 2.02 11.57 1.72
N GLN A 78 0.92 12.26 2.02
CA GLN A 78 0.06 12.84 0.98
C GLN A 78 0.78 13.91 0.16
N SER A 79 1.56 14.77 0.82
CA SER A 79 2.24 15.91 0.18
C SER A 79 3.34 15.48 -0.77
N HIS A 80 4.03 14.37 -0.48
CA HIS A 80 5.11 13.85 -1.31
C HIS A 80 4.66 12.78 -2.32
N SER A 81 3.42 12.27 -2.21
CA SER A 81 2.88 11.27 -3.12
C SER A 81 2.37 11.87 -4.43
N VAL A 82 2.52 11.13 -5.54
CA VAL A 82 1.85 11.45 -6.82
C VAL A 82 0.42 10.89 -6.88
N CYS A 83 0.14 9.85 -6.11
CA CYS A 83 -1.20 9.31 -5.91
C CYS A 83 -1.28 8.65 -4.53
N SER A 84 -2.28 8.99 -3.72
CA SER A 84 -2.50 8.31 -2.45
C SER A 84 -3.96 8.37 -2.01
N GLY A 85 -4.32 7.52 -1.05
CA GLY A 85 -5.64 7.56 -0.43
C GLY A 85 -5.96 6.33 0.40
N VAL A 86 -7.22 6.26 0.81
CA VAL A 86 -7.78 5.12 1.55
C VAL A 86 -9.11 4.74 0.93
N LEU A 87 -9.36 3.44 0.80
CA LEU A 87 -10.65 2.87 0.46
C LEU A 87 -11.17 2.07 1.66
N MET A 88 -12.46 2.21 1.97
CA MET A 88 -13.07 1.56 3.14
C MET A 88 -14.32 0.77 2.74
N PRO A 89 -14.18 -0.47 2.23
CA PRO A 89 -15.32 -1.35 2.02
C PRO A 89 -16.12 -1.56 3.29
N SER A 90 -17.44 -1.40 3.19
CA SER A 90 -18.35 -1.57 4.32
C SER A 90 -18.39 -3.02 4.82
N SER A 91 -18.73 -3.21 6.10
CA SER A 91 -18.99 -4.55 6.65
C SER A 91 -20.05 -5.31 5.84
N ARG A 92 -21.11 -4.63 5.38
CA ARG A 92 -22.12 -5.22 4.49
C ARG A 92 -21.53 -5.77 3.20
N THR A 93 -20.54 -5.10 2.61
CA THR A 93 -19.83 -5.59 1.42
C THR A 93 -19.03 -6.84 1.76
N ILE A 94 -18.32 -6.82 2.89
CA ILE A 94 -17.51 -7.93 3.40
C ILE A 94 -18.40 -9.16 3.68
N ASP A 95 -19.54 -8.97 4.32
CA ASP A 95 -20.49 -10.05 4.64
C ASP A 95 -21.03 -10.72 3.38
N ARG A 96 -21.22 -9.94 2.30
CA ARG A 96 -21.72 -10.45 1.02
C ARG A 96 -20.67 -11.18 0.19
N LEU A 97 -19.44 -10.66 0.13
CA LEU A 97 -18.40 -11.12 -0.81
C LEU A 97 -17.31 -11.97 -0.13
N GLY A 98 -17.23 -11.93 1.21
CA GLY A 98 -16.11 -12.42 1.98
C GLY A 98 -14.95 -11.41 2.06
N ILE A 99 -14.11 -11.58 3.08
CA ILE A 99 -13.03 -10.62 3.39
C ILE A 99 -11.95 -10.56 2.32
N ASN A 100 -11.43 -11.70 1.85
CA ASN A 100 -10.34 -11.72 0.86
C ASN A 100 -10.78 -11.16 -0.51
N PRO A 101 -11.95 -11.54 -1.08
CA PRO A 101 -12.41 -10.94 -2.33
C PRO A 101 -12.68 -9.44 -2.19
N THR A 102 -13.18 -8.98 -1.04
CA THR A 102 -13.42 -7.55 -0.79
C THR A 102 -12.11 -6.76 -0.73
N ILE A 103 -11.09 -7.29 -0.05
CA ILE A 103 -9.77 -6.65 0.03
C ILE A 103 -9.16 -6.54 -1.37
N GLU A 104 -9.19 -7.62 -2.16
CA GLU A 104 -8.67 -7.59 -3.53
C GLU A 104 -9.43 -6.61 -4.43
N GLU A 105 -10.77 -6.54 -4.34
CA GLU A 105 -11.56 -5.55 -5.09
C GLU A 105 -11.21 -4.12 -4.72
N ALA A 106 -11.00 -3.85 -3.43
CA ALA A 106 -10.60 -2.53 -2.97
C ALA A 106 -9.18 -2.18 -3.43
N MET A 107 -8.24 -3.13 -3.41
CA MET A 107 -6.90 -2.97 -3.98
C MET A 107 -6.96 -2.65 -5.48
N ILE A 108 -7.79 -3.35 -6.26
CA ILE A 108 -8.04 -3.04 -7.68
C ILE A 108 -8.64 -1.63 -7.82
N GLY A 109 -9.59 -1.27 -6.95
CA GLY A 109 -10.17 0.07 -6.89
C GLY A 109 -9.13 1.17 -6.65
N ALA A 110 -8.09 0.90 -5.86
CA ALA A 110 -6.98 1.82 -5.62
C ALA A 110 -6.15 2.03 -6.89
N VAL A 111 -5.83 0.95 -7.61
CA VAL A 111 -5.15 1.02 -8.92
C VAL A 111 -5.96 1.87 -9.90
N HIS A 112 -7.26 1.58 -10.05
CA HIS A 112 -8.14 2.37 -10.91
C HIS A 112 -8.24 3.84 -10.49
N ARG A 113 -8.15 4.14 -9.19
CA ARG A 113 -8.14 5.53 -8.71
C ARG A 113 -6.89 6.27 -9.14
N CYS A 114 -5.72 5.63 -9.11
CA CYS A 114 -4.50 6.26 -9.63
C CYS A 114 -4.53 6.45 -11.14
N ILE A 115 -5.04 5.46 -11.90
CA ILE A 115 -5.20 5.59 -13.35
C ILE A 115 -6.12 6.77 -13.71
N ARG A 116 -7.23 6.95 -13.00
CA ARG A 116 -8.13 8.11 -13.20
C ARG A 116 -7.49 9.46 -12.84
N SER A 117 -6.45 9.44 -12.01
CA SER A 117 -5.62 10.61 -11.70
C SER A 117 -4.40 10.73 -12.62
N GLU A 118 -4.40 10.04 -13.77
CA GLU A 118 -3.33 10.04 -14.78
C GLU A 118 -1.99 9.46 -14.28
N VAL A 119 -2.01 8.70 -13.18
CA VAL A 119 -0.84 7.97 -12.66
C VAL A 119 -1.04 6.48 -12.91
N ILE A 120 -0.36 5.95 -13.92
CA ILE A 120 -0.45 4.53 -14.32
C ILE A 120 0.60 3.72 -13.54
N PRO A 121 0.21 2.86 -12.58
CA PRO A 121 1.16 2.01 -11.88
C PRO A 121 1.65 0.90 -12.82
N ARG A 122 2.95 0.64 -12.82
CA ARG A 122 3.59 -0.47 -13.55
C ARG A 122 3.84 -1.68 -12.68
N SER A 123 3.89 -1.47 -11.36
CA SER A 123 4.11 -2.53 -10.38
C SER A 123 3.26 -2.31 -9.14
N VAL A 124 2.91 -3.41 -8.48
CA VAL A 124 2.11 -3.43 -7.25
C VAL A 124 2.89 -4.12 -6.15
N LEU A 125 3.05 -3.46 -5.02
CA LEU A 125 3.56 -4.04 -3.78
C LEU A 125 2.41 -4.15 -2.78
N VAL A 126 2.19 -5.35 -2.25
CA VAL A 126 1.12 -5.63 -1.28
C VAL A 126 1.75 -6.16 0.00
N ASP A 127 1.42 -5.57 1.14
CA ASP A 127 1.69 -6.21 2.44
C ASP A 127 0.58 -7.24 2.72
N GLY A 128 0.96 -8.49 2.96
CA GLY A 128 0.05 -9.60 3.22
C GLY A 128 0.06 -10.73 2.17
N ASN A 129 -0.44 -11.90 2.58
CA ASN A 129 -0.50 -13.09 1.73
C ASN A 129 -1.90 -13.26 1.12
N TYR A 130 -2.07 -12.77 -0.10
CA TYR A 130 -3.32 -12.81 -0.85
C TYR A 130 -3.15 -13.59 -2.16
N PRO A 131 -4.17 -14.34 -2.62
CA PRO A 131 -4.08 -15.06 -3.88
C PRO A 131 -4.08 -14.13 -5.11
N LEU A 132 -4.59 -12.89 -4.98
CA LEU A 132 -4.55 -11.79 -5.96
C LEU A 132 -4.86 -12.21 -7.41
N ARG A 133 -5.82 -13.13 -7.62
CA ARG A 133 -6.11 -13.72 -8.93
C ARG A 133 -6.59 -12.68 -9.95
N ARG A 134 -7.49 -11.79 -9.54
CA ARG A 134 -8.06 -10.73 -10.41
C ARG A 134 -7.06 -9.61 -10.63
N MET A 135 -6.29 -9.26 -9.60
CA MET A 135 -5.22 -8.27 -9.74
C MET A 135 -4.15 -8.74 -10.72
N ARG A 136 -3.75 -10.03 -10.65
CA ARG A 136 -2.77 -10.59 -11.59
C ARG A 136 -3.27 -10.53 -13.04
N ALA A 137 -4.55 -10.88 -13.27
CA ALA A 137 -5.15 -10.77 -14.60
C ALA A 137 -5.12 -9.32 -15.11
N LEU A 138 -5.51 -8.35 -14.26
CA LEU A 138 -5.49 -6.93 -14.61
C LEU A 138 -4.13 -6.46 -15.13
N PHE A 139 -3.04 -6.88 -14.49
CA PHE A 139 -1.68 -6.48 -14.90
C PHE A 139 -1.12 -7.30 -16.06
N SER A 140 -1.64 -8.51 -16.33
CA SER A 140 -1.29 -9.26 -17.55
C SER A 140 -1.90 -8.67 -18.82
N ASP A 141 -3.00 -7.92 -18.71
CA ASP A 141 -3.70 -7.28 -19.83
C ASP A 141 -3.15 -5.86 -20.14
N LEU A 142 -2.20 -5.35 -19.36
CA LEU A 142 -1.66 -3.99 -19.46
C LEU A 142 -0.28 -3.90 -20.15
N ASP A 143 0.28 -5.04 -20.56
CA ASP A 143 1.52 -5.18 -21.34
C ASP A 143 1.21 -5.32 -22.85
#